data_AF-A0A7V8J0J6-F1
#
_entry.id   AF-A0A7V8J0J6-F1
#
_cell.length_a   1.000
_cell.length_b   1.000
_cell.length_c   1.000
_cell.angle_alpha   90.00
_cell.angle_beta   90.00
_cell.angle_gamma   90.00
#
_symmetry.space_group_name_H-M   'P 1'
#
loop_
_entity.id
_entity.type
_entity.pdbx_description
1 polymer ?
#
loop_
_entity_poly.entity_id
_entity_poly.type
_entity_poly.pdbx_seq_one_letter_code
_entity_poly.pdbx_strand_id
1 'polypeptide(L)'
;MDGSFLSNAAVIDASKNFVCIRLATYESKEEAEVMKSYFVGASGELENTMFALLTPDAKKIGRAGRSPGAVYADAAAMAAGMKEVAAKYAPKQDGSWELPVMKNARLALDVAACEGLACVLLLAPDKDAATKQEESLAQAAWKESIAGKFIYATVTDPKELEIVKGVTKKSGTLVIEPDTYGVAGKVLLEMDAKSTPKELEAGLLKGSLIHKPVEKDPGAHIREGRRLGIDWKTEIPDTDPGPGGKGPR
;
A
#
# COMPACT_ATOMS: atom_id res chain seq x y z
N MET A 1 -4.73 16.52 16.05
CA MET A 1 -3.70 15.53 15.69
C MET A 1 -3.75 14.44 16.76
N ASP A 2 -3.87 13.19 16.36
CA ASP A 2 -4.09 12.00 17.20
C ASP A 2 -2.87 11.60 18.05
N GLY A 3 -1.81 12.42 18.08
CA GLY A 3 -0.57 12.15 18.83
C GLY A 3 0.26 11.01 18.24
N SER A 4 -0.13 10.44 17.10
CA SER A 4 0.62 9.39 16.44
C SER A 4 1.88 9.96 15.76
N PHE A 5 2.95 9.17 15.74
CA PHE A 5 4.21 9.56 15.09
C PHE A 5 3.98 9.94 13.61
N LEU A 6 3.17 9.13 12.92
CA LEU A 6 3.04 9.16 11.47
C LEU A 6 2.10 10.26 10.96
N SER A 7 1.24 10.82 11.82
CA SER A 7 0.39 11.99 11.48
C SER A 7 1.07 13.33 11.77
N ASN A 8 2.26 13.31 12.39
CA ASN A 8 2.98 14.53 12.74
C ASN A 8 3.54 15.21 11.48
N ALA A 9 3.27 16.50 11.31
CA ALA A 9 3.69 17.26 10.13
C ALA A 9 5.21 17.22 9.86
N ALA A 10 6.05 17.22 10.91
CA ALA A 10 7.51 17.15 10.74
C ALA A 10 7.98 15.76 10.29
N VAL A 11 7.28 14.71 10.70
CA VAL A 11 7.55 13.33 10.25
C VAL A 11 7.09 13.15 8.80
N ILE A 12 5.91 13.66 8.45
CA ILE A 12 5.39 13.65 7.07
C ILE A 12 6.34 14.41 6.13
N ASP A 13 6.86 15.56 6.55
CA ASP A 13 7.83 16.31 5.76
C ASP A 13 9.14 15.54 5.59
N ALA A 14 9.66 14.96 6.67
CA ALA A 14 10.87 14.15 6.62
C ALA A 14 10.72 12.89 5.73
N SER A 15 9.54 12.25 5.75
CA SER A 15 9.28 11.02 5.00
C SER A 15 9.28 11.19 3.49
N LYS A 16 9.14 12.42 2.97
CA LYS A 16 9.26 12.72 1.52
C LYS A 16 10.64 12.39 0.95
N ASN A 17 11.66 12.27 1.80
CA ASN A 17 13.01 11.86 1.40
C ASN A 17 13.22 10.34 1.47
N PHE A 18 12.15 9.57 1.73
CA PHE A 18 12.18 8.12 1.85
C PHE A 18 11.17 7.50 0.90
N VAL A 19 11.49 6.29 0.44
CA VAL A 19 10.48 5.41 -0.16
C VAL A 19 9.79 4.67 0.98
N CYS A 20 8.51 4.94 1.19
CA CYS A 20 7.70 4.21 2.16
C CYS A 20 7.16 2.93 1.52
N ILE A 21 7.47 1.78 2.12
CA ILE A 21 7.04 0.48 1.62
C ILE A 21 5.82 0.03 2.42
N ARG A 22 4.72 -0.25 1.73
CA ARG A 22 3.58 -0.93 2.33
C ARG A 22 3.87 -2.42 2.37
N LEU A 23 3.91 -2.96 3.58
CA LEU A 23 4.14 -4.37 3.82
C LEU A 23 2.86 -5.15 3.51
N ALA A 24 2.97 -6.20 2.70
CA ALA A 24 1.90 -7.16 2.47
C ALA A 24 2.07 -8.36 3.42
N THR A 25 2.06 -8.07 4.72
CA THR A 25 2.34 -9.07 5.76
C THR A 25 1.43 -10.29 5.59
N TYR A 26 2.03 -11.48 5.58
CA TYR A 26 1.37 -12.76 5.35
C TYR A 26 0.82 -13.04 3.93
N GLU A 27 1.11 -12.19 2.94
CA GLU A 27 0.64 -12.38 1.55
C GLU A 27 1.75 -12.87 0.58
N SER A 28 2.99 -12.95 1.06
CA SER A 28 4.11 -13.57 0.34
C SER A 28 5.07 -14.21 1.32
N LYS A 29 5.48 -15.45 1.02
CA LYS A 29 6.52 -16.15 1.78
C LYS A 29 7.88 -15.47 1.61
N GLU A 30 8.19 -15.03 0.40
CA GLU A 30 9.45 -14.35 0.07
C GLU A 30 9.57 -13.02 0.81
N GLU A 31 8.50 -12.21 0.82
CA GLU A 31 8.47 -10.95 1.57
C GLU A 31 8.56 -11.20 3.08
N ALA A 32 7.86 -12.22 3.59
CA ALA A 32 7.93 -12.62 4.99
C ALA A 32 9.36 -12.94 5.46
N GLU A 33 10.15 -13.68 4.67
CA GLU A 33 11.55 -13.98 5.01
C GLU A 33 12.43 -12.72 5.04
N VAL A 34 12.21 -11.79 4.10
CA VAL A 34 12.90 -10.49 4.10
C VAL A 34 12.53 -9.70 5.36
N MET A 35 11.24 -9.60 5.69
CA MET A 35 10.76 -8.92 6.89
C MET A 35 11.36 -9.53 8.18
N LYS A 36 11.38 -10.86 8.30
CA LYS A 36 12.00 -11.57 9.45
C LYS A 36 13.48 -11.25 9.60
N SER A 37 14.20 -11.03 8.50
CA SER A 37 15.61 -10.62 8.55
C SER A 37 15.81 -9.24 9.19
N TYR A 38 14.81 -8.37 9.12
CA TYR A 38 14.84 -7.04 9.73
C TYR A 38 14.34 -7.06 11.17
N PHE A 39 13.24 -7.75 11.44
CA PHE A 39 12.63 -7.81 12.75
C PHE A 39 11.82 -9.10 12.95
N VAL A 40 12.02 -9.72 14.11
CA VAL A 40 11.13 -10.73 14.69
C VAL A 40 10.84 -10.29 16.12
N GLY A 41 9.63 -10.55 16.61
CA GLY A 41 9.29 -10.27 18.00
C GLY A 41 9.67 -11.43 18.91
N ALA A 42 9.02 -11.49 20.08
CA ALA A 42 9.39 -12.41 21.15
C ALA A 42 9.15 -13.89 20.79
N SER A 43 8.23 -14.17 19.87
CA SER A 43 7.94 -15.51 19.36
C SER A 43 9.04 -16.06 18.44
N GLY A 44 9.92 -15.19 17.92
CA GLY A 44 10.87 -15.53 16.87
C GLY A 44 10.24 -15.62 15.47
N GLU A 45 8.94 -15.33 15.34
CA GLU A 45 8.20 -15.37 14.08
C GLU A 45 7.89 -13.97 13.54
N LEU A 46 7.28 -13.95 12.35
CA LEU A 46 6.83 -12.72 11.71
C LEU A 46 5.74 -12.05 12.54
N GLU A 47 5.88 -10.74 12.71
CA GLU A 47 4.92 -9.90 13.44
C GLU A 47 4.01 -9.19 12.43
N ASN A 48 2.75 -8.95 12.80
CA ASN A 48 1.77 -8.34 11.88
C ASN A 48 2.14 -6.89 11.49
N THR A 49 2.92 -6.21 12.33
CA THR A 49 3.44 -4.86 12.09
C THR A 49 4.93 -4.80 12.37
N MET A 50 5.64 -4.03 11.53
CA MET A 50 7.03 -3.69 11.79
C MET A 50 7.36 -2.28 11.29
N PHE A 51 8.41 -1.72 11.86
CA PHE A 51 9.01 -0.46 11.51
C PHE A 51 10.53 -0.63 11.49
N ALA A 52 11.14 -0.26 10.36
CA ALA A 52 12.57 -0.23 10.17
C ALA A 52 12.92 0.89 9.18
N LEU A 53 14.10 1.49 9.35
CA LEU A 53 14.71 2.30 8.31
C LEU A 53 15.75 1.46 7.59
N LEU A 54 15.79 1.56 6.27
CA LEU A 54 16.73 0.83 5.44
C LEU A 54 17.60 1.80 4.65
N THR A 55 18.81 1.37 4.33
CA THR A 55 19.66 2.01 3.32
C THR A 55 19.07 1.79 1.92
N PRO A 56 19.52 2.54 0.89
CA PRO A 56 19.09 2.30 -0.49
C PRO A 56 19.38 0.89 -1.03
N ASP A 57 20.37 0.19 -0.47
CA ASP A 57 20.69 -1.22 -0.75
C ASP A 57 20.01 -2.20 0.22
N ALA A 58 18.88 -1.79 0.82
CA ALA A 58 18.00 -2.60 1.66
C ALA A 58 18.65 -3.18 2.93
N LYS A 59 19.69 -2.53 3.47
CA LYS A 59 20.30 -2.91 4.76
C LYS A 59 19.65 -2.14 5.89
N LYS A 60 19.36 -2.83 7.00
CA LYS A 60 18.74 -2.22 8.18
C LYS A 60 19.64 -1.15 8.80
N ILE A 61 19.06 0.02 9.06
CA ILE A 61 19.66 1.13 9.80
C ILE A 61 19.11 1.14 11.22
N GLY A 62 19.98 0.89 12.19
CA GLY A 62 19.62 0.97 13.60
C GLY A 62 18.63 -0.11 14.06
N ARG A 63 17.86 0.22 15.10
CA ARG A 63 16.88 -0.67 15.71
C ARG A 63 15.60 -0.71 14.87
N ALA A 64 15.03 -1.91 14.73
CA ALA A 64 13.68 -2.13 14.23
C ALA A 64 12.74 -2.53 15.38
N GLY A 65 11.44 -2.40 15.16
CA GLY A 65 10.42 -2.77 16.15
C GLY A 65 9.03 -2.86 15.54
N ARG A 66 7.99 -3.03 16.37
CA ARG A 66 6.60 -3.13 15.90
C ARG A 66 5.98 -1.81 15.42
N SER A 67 6.58 -0.68 15.81
CA SER A 67 6.12 0.66 15.49
C SER A 67 7.25 1.68 15.65
N PRO A 68 7.09 2.92 15.15
CA PRO A 68 8.07 3.99 15.38
C PRO A 68 8.39 4.23 16.85
N GLY A 69 7.41 4.08 17.74
CA GLY A 69 7.59 4.26 19.20
C GLY A 69 8.47 3.21 19.87
N ALA A 70 8.75 2.09 19.20
CA ALA A 70 9.74 1.11 19.66
C ALA A 70 11.19 1.53 19.35
N VAL A 71 11.38 2.52 18.48
CA VAL A 71 12.68 2.97 17.96
C VAL A 71 12.98 4.41 18.40
N TYR A 72 11.97 5.27 18.40
CA TYR A 72 12.09 6.70 18.72
C TYR A 72 11.27 7.05 19.95
N ALA A 73 11.78 8.00 20.76
CA ALA A 73 11.10 8.46 21.96
C ALA A 73 9.80 9.23 21.63
N ASP A 74 9.84 10.07 20.59
CA ASP A 74 8.72 10.89 20.15
C ASP A 74 8.85 11.25 18.65
N ALA A 75 7.83 11.93 18.12
CA ALA A 75 7.78 12.33 16.71
C ALA A 75 8.89 13.32 16.32
N ALA A 76 9.34 14.19 17.24
CA ALA A 76 10.41 15.14 16.96
C ALA A 76 11.75 14.41 16.81
N ALA A 77 12.03 13.45 17.69
CA ALA A 77 13.20 12.57 17.59
C ALA A 77 13.19 11.74 16.30
N MET A 78 12.02 11.21 15.90
CA MET A 78 11.87 10.50 14.64
C MET A 78 12.18 11.42 13.44
N ALA A 79 11.56 12.60 13.37
CA ALA A 79 11.78 13.53 12.26
C ALA A 79 13.25 13.96 12.15
N ALA A 80 13.91 14.23 13.28
CA ALA A 80 15.34 14.55 13.31
C ALA A 80 16.20 13.36 12.82
N GLY A 81 15.94 12.16 13.32
CA GLY A 81 16.66 10.96 12.90
C GLY A 81 16.48 10.62 11.41
N MET A 82 15.27 10.78 10.88
CA MET A 82 14.99 10.63 9.45
C MET A 82 15.78 11.63 8.61
N LYS A 83 15.84 12.90 9.01
CA LYS A 83 16.63 13.93 8.31
C LYS A 83 18.13 13.63 8.35
N GLU A 84 18.64 13.16 9.50
CA GLU A 84 20.04 12.76 9.63
C GLU A 84 20.39 11.57 8.72
N VAL A 85 19.49 10.58 8.64
CA VAL A 85 19.66 9.43 7.73
C VAL A 85 19.63 9.89 6.27
N ALA A 86 18.64 10.68 5.88
CA ALA A 86 18.50 11.16 4.50
C ALA A 86 19.72 11.97 4.05
N ALA A 87 20.31 12.80 4.93
CA ALA A 87 21.50 13.59 4.62
C ALA A 87 22.74 12.77 4.27
N LYS A 88 22.77 11.46 4.58
CA LYS A 88 23.89 10.55 4.26
C LYS A 88 23.83 9.99 2.84
N TYR A 89 22.71 10.18 2.13
CA TYR A 89 22.49 9.58 0.81
C TYR A 89 22.12 10.66 -0.22
N ALA A 90 22.74 10.57 -1.40
CA ALA A 90 22.36 11.43 -2.51
C ALA A 90 21.08 10.87 -3.18
N PRO A 91 20.08 11.72 -3.50
CA PRO A 91 18.91 11.28 -4.24
C PRO A 91 19.31 10.81 -5.65
N LYS A 92 18.61 9.80 -6.16
CA LYS A 92 18.72 9.40 -7.56
C LYS A 92 18.29 10.57 -8.46
N GLN A 93 19.12 10.88 -9.47
CA GLN A 93 18.88 12.00 -10.38
C GLN A 93 17.86 11.69 -11.48
N ASP A 94 17.62 10.41 -11.79
CA ASP A 94 16.91 9.98 -13.00
C ASP A 94 15.38 9.92 -12.87
N GLY A 95 14.81 10.10 -11.67
CA GLY A 95 13.35 10.28 -11.48
C GLY A 95 12.45 9.15 -12.02
N SER A 96 13.06 8.06 -12.50
CA SER A 96 12.43 6.87 -13.04
C SER A 96 12.12 5.93 -11.90
N TRP A 97 10.99 6.15 -11.26
CA TRP A 97 10.50 5.29 -10.19
C TRP A 97 9.52 4.28 -10.76
N GLU A 98 9.67 3.02 -10.34
CA GLU A 98 8.71 1.96 -10.68
C GLU A 98 7.35 2.24 -10.03
N LEU A 99 6.28 1.70 -10.61
CA LEU A 99 4.96 1.79 -10.02
C LEU A 99 4.91 0.93 -8.73
N PRO A 100 4.46 1.46 -7.59
CA PRO A 100 4.38 0.69 -6.35
C PRO A 100 3.16 -0.24 -6.36
N VAL A 101 3.28 -1.36 -7.08
CA VAL A 101 2.20 -2.33 -7.29
C VAL A 101 2.11 -3.35 -6.15
N MET A 102 0.89 -3.66 -5.77
CA MET A 102 0.54 -4.83 -4.99
C MET A 102 0.53 -6.06 -5.89
N LYS A 103 0.67 -7.23 -5.27
CA LYS A 103 0.74 -8.53 -5.95
C LYS A 103 -0.41 -8.81 -6.91
N ASN A 104 -1.64 -8.43 -6.54
CA ASN A 104 -2.86 -8.70 -7.31
C ASN A 104 -3.99 -7.73 -6.93
N ALA A 105 -5.08 -7.73 -7.71
CA ALA A 105 -6.23 -6.85 -7.49
C ALA A 105 -6.89 -7.06 -6.12
N ARG A 106 -7.00 -8.32 -5.68
CA ARG A 106 -7.60 -8.68 -4.39
C ARG A 106 -6.88 -7.97 -3.24
N LEU A 107 -5.56 -8.08 -3.18
CA LEU A 107 -4.75 -7.44 -2.13
C LEU A 107 -4.77 -5.91 -2.25
N ALA A 108 -4.72 -5.37 -3.47
CA ALA A 108 -4.78 -3.93 -3.68
C ALA A 108 -6.09 -3.31 -3.15
N LEU A 109 -7.22 -3.99 -3.34
CA LEU A 109 -8.53 -3.55 -2.83
C LEU A 109 -8.59 -3.61 -1.31
N ASP A 110 -8.06 -4.67 -0.71
CA ASP A 110 -7.98 -4.81 0.74
C ASP A 110 -7.17 -3.69 1.39
N VAL A 111 -5.96 -3.47 0.88
CA VAL A 111 -5.10 -2.40 1.39
C VAL A 111 -5.74 -1.03 1.15
N ALA A 112 -6.33 -0.79 -0.02
CA ALA A 112 -7.02 0.47 -0.31
C ALA A 112 -8.18 0.73 0.67
N ALA A 113 -8.98 -0.30 0.98
CA ALA A 113 -10.05 -0.21 1.96
C ALA A 113 -9.52 0.09 3.37
N CYS A 114 -8.42 -0.55 3.77
CA CYS A 114 -7.80 -0.34 5.08
C CYS A 114 -7.28 1.09 5.25
N GLU A 115 -6.69 1.68 4.20
CA GLU A 115 -6.15 3.04 4.20
C GLU A 115 -7.21 4.11 3.89
N GLY A 116 -8.43 3.71 3.53
CA GLY A 116 -9.49 4.64 3.09
C GLY A 116 -9.20 5.31 1.74
N LEU A 117 -8.30 4.73 0.93
CA LEU A 117 -7.89 5.24 -0.38
C LEU A 117 -8.67 4.56 -1.51
N ALA A 118 -8.63 5.15 -2.70
CA ALA A 118 -9.07 4.46 -3.91
C ALA A 118 -7.99 3.49 -4.39
N CYS A 119 -8.42 2.44 -5.07
CA CYS A 119 -7.53 1.47 -5.73
C CYS A 119 -7.42 1.80 -7.23
N VAL A 120 -6.23 1.63 -7.80
CA VAL A 120 -5.97 1.76 -9.23
C VAL A 120 -5.56 0.42 -9.79
N LEU A 121 -6.33 -0.12 -10.72
CA LEU A 121 -5.98 -1.34 -11.44
C LEU A 121 -5.54 -1.00 -12.87
N LEU A 122 -4.34 -1.44 -13.23
CA LEU A 122 -3.85 -1.39 -14.60
C LEU A 122 -4.20 -2.69 -15.30
N LEU A 123 -5.08 -2.62 -16.28
CA LEU A 123 -5.51 -3.77 -17.08
C LEU A 123 -4.65 -3.89 -18.33
N ALA A 124 -3.85 -4.95 -18.40
CA ALA A 124 -3.00 -5.23 -19.54
C ALA A 124 -3.30 -6.64 -20.11
N PRO A 125 -3.30 -6.82 -21.43
CA PRO A 125 -3.55 -8.13 -22.05
C PRO A 125 -2.41 -9.13 -21.80
N ASP A 126 -1.20 -8.64 -21.56
CA ASP A 126 0.02 -9.43 -21.37
C ASP A 126 1.08 -8.61 -20.60
N LYS A 127 2.19 -9.27 -20.27
CA LYS A 127 3.29 -8.68 -19.49
C LYS A 127 4.02 -7.54 -20.22
N ASP A 128 4.19 -7.65 -21.53
CA ASP A 128 4.92 -6.64 -22.31
C ASP A 128 4.09 -5.34 -22.42
N ALA A 129 2.78 -5.48 -22.58
CA ALA A 129 1.84 -4.37 -22.53
C ALA A 129 1.76 -3.77 -21.12
N ALA A 130 1.80 -4.60 -20.08
CA ALA A 130 1.81 -4.16 -18.69
C ALA A 130 3.02 -3.25 -18.41
N THR A 131 4.25 -3.69 -18.70
CA THR A 131 5.47 -2.91 -18.44
C THR A 131 5.40 -1.52 -19.06
N LYS A 132 4.98 -1.40 -20.33
CA LYS A 132 4.87 -0.09 -21.00
C LYS A 132 3.81 0.83 -20.36
N GLN A 133 2.69 0.25 -19.93
CA GLN A 133 1.63 1.01 -19.29
C GLN A 133 1.99 1.40 -17.85
N GLU A 134 2.70 0.53 -17.13
CA GLU A 134 3.24 0.81 -15.80
C GLU A 134 4.23 1.96 -15.85
N GLU A 135 5.14 2.01 -16.82
CA GLU A 135 6.06 3.14 -17.01
C GLU A 135 5.33 4.48 -17.18
N SER A 136 4.25 4.50 -17.99
CA SER A 136 3.43 5.69 -18.19
C SER A 136 2.66 6.09 -16.93
N LEU A 137 2.08 5.11 -16.24
CA LEU A 137 1.32 5.31 -15.00
C LEU A 137 2.23 5.74 -13.85
N ALA A 138 3.45 5.21 -13.76
CA ALA A 138 4.43 5.59 -12.76
C ALA A 138 4.80 7.08 -12.86
N GLN A 139 4.99 7.59 -14.08
CA GLN A 139 5.26 9.02 -14.30
C GLN A 139 4.14 9.93 -13.74
N ALA A 140 2.89 9.46 -13.71
CA ALA A 140 1.77 10.15 -13.08
C ALA A 140 1.70 9.89 -11.56
N ALA A 141 1.88 8.63 -11.14
CA ALA A 141 1.79 8.19 -9.75
C ALA A 141 2.78 8.91 -8.82
N TRP A 142 3.95 9.27 -9.34
CA TRP A 142 5.01 9.95 -8.60
C TRP A 142 4.95 11.47 -8.67
N LYS A 143 3.92 12.06 -9.31
CA LYS A 143 3.67 13.51 -9.23
C LYS A 143 3.20 13.87 -7.82
N GLU A 144 3.62 15.03 -7.32
CA GLU A 144 3.22 15.53 -5.99
C GLU A 144 1.70 15.59 -5.80
N SER A 145 0.96 15.84 -6.88
CA SER A 145 -0.50 15.87 -6.91
C SER A 145 -1.16 14.50 -6.66
N ILE A 146 -0.45 13.39 -6.90
CA ILE A 146 -0.94 11.99 -6.88
C ILE A 146 -0.26 11.12 -5.83
N ALA A 147 1.04 11.36 -5.55
CA ALA A 147 1.85 10.49 -4.70
C ALA A 147 1.18 10.22 -3.35
N GLY A 148 1.06 8.93 -3.01
CA GLY A 148 0.44 8.47 -1.77
C GLY A 148 -1.10 8.49 -1.72
N LYS A 149 -1.80 8.78 -2.83
CA LYS A 149 -3.27 8.85 -2.86
C LYS A 149 -3.98 7.57 -3.32
N PHE A 150 -3.24 6.58 -3.79
CA PHE A 150 -3.78 5.36 -4.38
C PHE A 150 -2.95 4.15 -4.02
N ILE A 151 -3.60 2.98 -4.02
CA ILE A 151 -2.95 1.67 -4.04
C ILE A 151 -3.06 1.11 -5.45
N TYR A 152 -1.96 0.59 -5.99
CA TYR A 152 -1.89 0.12 -7.38
C TYR A 152 -1.82 -1.40 -7.44
N ALA A 153 -2.37 -2.00 -8.49
CA ALA A 153 -2.03 -3.35 -8.92
C ALA A 153 -2.15 -3.45 -10.44
N THR A 154 -1.42 -4.41 -11.00
CA THR A 154 -1.47 -4.75 -12.42
C THR A 154 -2.22 -6.06 -12.59
N VAL A 155 -3.20 -6.06 -13.49
CA VAL A 155 -4.07 -7.19 -13.77
C VAL A 155 -3.82 -7.67 -15.19
N THR A 156 -3.32 -8.90 -15.29
CA THR A 156 -3.15 -9.62 -16.57
C THR A 156 -4.06 -10.85 -16.69
N ASP A 157 -4.59 -11.36 -15.56
CA ASP A 157 -5.64 -12.38 -15.56
C ASP A 157 -7.03 -11.71 -15.40
N PRO A 158 -7.91 -11.79 -16.41
CA PRO A 158 -9.26 -11.23 -16.31
C PRO A 158 -10.10 -11.76 -15.13
N LYS A 159 -9.78 -12.95 -14.58
CA LYS A 159 -10.47 -13.49 -13.41
C LYS A 159 -10.34 -12.61 -12.17
N GLU A 160 -9.25 -11.87 -12.05
CA GLU A 160 -9.06 -10.93 -10.94
C GLU A 160 -10.10 -9.79 -10.94
N LEU A 161 -10.83 -9.58 -12.05
CA LEU A 161 -11.86 -8.55 -12.18
C LEU A 161 -13.24 -9.02 -11.74
N GLU A 162 -13.45 -10.30 -11.42
CA GLU A 162 -14.75 -10.81 -10.97
C GLU A 162 -15.25 -10.14 -9.68
N ILE A 163 -14.32 -9.66 -8.85
CA ILE A 163 -14.60 -8.91 -7.61
C ILE A 163 -14.87 -7.42 -7.86
N VAL A 164 -14.74 -6.94 -9.09
CA VAL A 164 -14.91 -5.53 -9.46
C VAL A 164 -16.19 -5.34 -10.29
N LYS A 165 -17.11 -4.53 -9.79
CA LYS A 165 -18.35 -4.19 -10.49
C LYS A 165 -18.15 -2.99 -11.42
N GLY A 166 -18.78 -3.05 -12.59
CA GLY A 166 -18.87 -1.92 -13.52
C GLY A 166 -17.68 -1.78 -14.47
N VAL A 167 -16.83 -2.81 -14.59
CA VAL A 167 -15.76 -2.84 -15.60
C VAL A 167 -16.36 -2.92 -16.99
N THR A 168 -16.00 -1.98 -17.86
CA THR A 168 -16.45 -1.96 -19.26
C THR A 168 -15.29 -2.12 -20.25
N LYS A 169 -14.08 -1.72 -19.85
CA LYS A 169 -12.86 -1.87 -20.66
C LYS A 169 -12.16 -3.20 -20.42
N LYS A 170 -11.50 -3.70 -21.47
CA LYS A 170 -10.62 -4.89 -21.43
C LYS A 170 -9.14 -4.56 -21.22
N SER A 171 -8.79 -3.28 -21.31
CA SER A 171 -7.42 -2.76 -21.16
C SER A 171 -7.45 -1.29 -20.79
N GLY A 172 -6.46 -0.81 -20.04
CA GLY A 172 -6.35 0.57 -19.58
C GLY A 172 -6.34 0.67 -18.07
N THR A 173 -6.56 1.87 -17.53
CA THR A 173 -6.43 2.12 -16.09
C THR A 173 -7.80 2.34 -15.48
N LEU A 174 -8.13 1.60 -14.43
CA LEU A 174 -9.35 1.74 -13.66
C LEU A 174 -9.05 2.46 -12.34
N VAL A 175 -9.90 3.41 -11.96
CA VAL A 175 -9.98 3.90 -10.58
C VAL A 175 -11.18 3.27 -9.92
N ILE A 176 -10.96 2.65 -8.77
CA ILE A 176 -11.91 1.78 -8.09
C ILE A 176 -12.13 2.26 -6.66
N GLU A 177 -13.39 2.38 -6.28
CA GLU A 177 -13.81 2.51 -4.89
C GLU A 177 -13.85 1.10 -4.29
N PRO A 178 -12.98 0.77 -3.33
CA PRO A 178 -13.09 -0.49 -2.62
C PRO A 178 -14.34 -0.48 -1.75
N ASP A 179 -14.93 -1.66 -1.54
CA ASP A 179 -15.98 -1.79 -0.54
C ASP A 179 -15.43 -1.63 0.88
N THR A 180 -16.32 -1.60 1.87
CA THR A 180 -15.94 -1.36 3.26
C THR A 180 -14.91 -2.36 3.80
N TYR A 181 -14.91 -3.59 3.29
CA TYR A 181 -14.07 -4.69 3.79
C TYR A 181 -12.94 -5.06 2.83
N GLY A 182 -12.79 -4.37 1.71
CA GLY A 182 -11.74 -4.61 0.73
C GLY A 182 -11.85 -5.92 -0.05
N VAL A 183 -13.01 -6.59 0.00
CA VAL A 183 -13.22 -7.89 -0.68
C VAL A 183 -13.81 -7.74 -2.08
N ALA A 184 -14.31 -6.54 -2.41
CA ALA A 184 -14.82 -6.18 -3.72
C ALA A 184 -14.60 -4.68 -4.00
N GLY A 185 -14.88 -4.27 -5.23
CA GLY A 185 -14.80 -2.86 -5.61
C GLY A 185 -15.79 -2.46 -6.69
N LYS A 186 -15.92 -1.16 -6.90
CA LYS A 186 -16.73 -0.56 -7.97
C LYS A 186 -15.91 0.44 -8.77
N VAL A 187 -15.98 0.35 -10.09
CA VAL A 187 -15.34 1.32 -10.98
C VAL A 187 -15.94 2.71 -10.77
N LEU A 188 -15.07 3.69 -10.50
CA LEU A 188 -15.38 5.11 -10.47
C LEU A 188 -15.10 5.78 -11.81
N LEU A 189 -13.98 5.39 -12.44
CA LEU A 189 -13.49 5.99 -13.67
C LEU A 189 -12.62 4.98 -14.43
N GLU A 190 -12.68 5.03 -15.76
CA GLU A 190 -11.82 4.24 -16.64
C GLU A 190 -11.05 5.17 -17.59
N MET A 191 -9.77 4.89 -17.79
CA MET A 191 -8.88 5.59 -18.72
C MET A 191 -8.39 4.61 -19.79
N ASP A 192 -8.09 5.12 -20.98
CA ASP A 192 -7.65 4.30 -22.10
C ASP A 192 -6.21 3.81 -21.90
N ALA A 193 -5.91 2.62 -22.43
CA ALA A 193 -4.56 2.02 -22.42
C ALA A 193 -3.48 2.90 -23.08
N LYS A 194 -3.89 3.88 -23.89
CA LYS A 194 -3.00 4.82 -24.58
C LYS A 194 -2.98 6.21 -23.93
N SER A 195 -3.61 6.39 -22.76
CA SER A 195 -3.58 7.66 -22.05
C SER A 195 -2.14 8.04 -21.71
N THR A 196 -1.80 9.28 -22.04
CA THR A 196 -0.52 9.90 -21.72
C THR A 196 -0.39 10.11 -20.20
N PRO A 197 0.83 10.27 -19.66
CA PRO A 197 1.03 10.54 -18.22
C PRO A 197 0.20 11.74 -17.71
N LYS A 198 0.03 12.78 -18.54
CA LYS A 198 -0.78 13.96 -18.19
C LYS A 198 -2.28 13.65 -18.12
N GLU A 199 -2.79 12.82 -19.01
CA GLU A 199 -4.19 12.38 -18.99
C GLU A 199 -4.44 11.43 -17.81
N LEU A 200 -3.48 10.55 -17.51
CA LEU A 200 -3.51 9.69 -16.33
C LEU A 200 -3.54 10.51 -15.05
N GLU A 201 -2.67 11.50 -14.90
CA GLU A 201 -2.68 12.42 -13.74
C GLU A 201 -4.05 13.10 -13.57
N ALA A 202 -4.61 13.66 -14.64
CA ALA A 202 -5.92 14.30 -14.59
C ALA A 202 -7.05 13.34 -14.22
N GLY A 203 -7.04 12.12 -14.77
CA GLY A 203 -8.02 11.08 -14.47
C GLY A 203 -7.91 10.56 -13.03
N LEU A 204 -6.69 10.36 -12.53
CA LEU A 204 -6.43 10.01 -11.14
C LEU A 204 -6.91 11.11 -10.19
N LEU A 205 -6.58 12.38 -10.45
CA LEU A 205 -7.09 13.50 -9.64
C LEU A 205 -8.62 13.52 -9.58
N LYS A 206 -9.28 13.34 -10.73
CA LYS A 206 -10.74 13.25 -10.79
C LYS A 206 -11.26 12.06 -9.98
N GLY A 207 -10.62 10.89 -10.10
CA GLY A 207 -10.96 9.70 -9.33
C GLY A 207 -10.83 9.90 -7.82
N SER A 208 -9.76 10.54 -7.35
CA SER A 208 -9.55 10.88 -5.94
C SER A 208 -10.62 11.82 -5.40
N LEU A 209 -11.14 12.75 -6.21
CA LEU A 209 -12.21 13.66 -5.81
C LEU A 209 -13.60 12.99 -5.76
N ILE A 210 -13.80 11.94 -6.57
CA ILE A 210 -15.05 11.17 -6.60
C ILE A 210 -15.10 10.19 -5.42
N HIS A 211 -13.97 9.56 -5.10
CA HIS A 211 -13.84 8.59 -4.02
C HIS A 211 -14.27 9.18 -2.68
N LYS A 212 -15.08 8.43 -1.93
CA LYS A 212 -15.54 8.83 -0.60
C LYS A 212 -15.02 7.83 0.42
N PRO A 213 -13.95 8.18 1.17
CA PRO A 213 -13.46 7.33 2.24
C PRO A 213 -14.57 6.99 3.23
N VAL A 214 -14.66 5.71 3.58
CA VAL A 214 -15.59 5.24 4.62
C VAL A 214 -14.91 5.38 5.97
N GLU A 215 -15.50 6.17 6.87
CA GLU A 215 -15.05 6.22 8.25
C GLU A 215 -15.46 4.93 8.98
N LYS A 216 -14.51 4.32 9.70
CA LYS A 216 -14.69 3.03 10.35
C LYS A 216 -14.46 3.16 11.85
N ASP A 217 -15.43 2.71 12.64
CA ASP A 217 -15.17 2.34 14.04
C ASP A 217 -14.56 0.93 14.06
N PRO A 218 -13.31 0.74 14.53
CA PRO A 218 -12.64 -0.57 14.45
C PRO A 218 -13.45 -1.69 15.12
N GLY A 219 -14.05 -1.41 16.28
CA GLY A 219 -14.83 -2.39 17.02
C GLY A 219 -16.08 -2.83 16.27
N ALA A 220 -16.88 -1.88 15.77
CA ALA A 220 -18.07 -2.15 14.99
C ALA A 220 -17.74 -2.83 13.66
N HIS A 221 -16.69 -2.38 12.99
CA HIS A 221 -16.22 -2.93 11.72
C HIS A 221 -15.89 -4.43 11.85
N ILE A 222 -15.09 -4.82 12.84
CA ILE A 222 -14.73 -6.23 13.08
C ILE A 222 -15.96 -7.07 13.42
N ARG A 223 -16.84 -6.58 14.30
CA ARG A 223 -18.05 -7.33 14.70
C ARG A 223 -18.99 -7.55 13.52
N GLU A 224 -19.19 -6.52 12.70
CA GLU A 224 -20.08 -6.59 11.55
C GLU A 224 -19.51 -7.48 10.44
N GLY A 225 -18.21 -7.37 10.14
CA GLY A 225 -17.54 -8.26 9.20
C GLY A 225 -17.71 -9.74 9.58
N ARG A 226 -17.52 -10.07 10.86
CA ARG A 226 -17.76 -11.44 11.39
C ARG A 226 -19.23 -11.85 11.24
N ARG A 227 -20.18 -10.95 11.53
CA ARG A 227 -21.62 -11.23 11.37
C ARG A 227 -21.99 -11.52 9.91
N LEU A 228 -21.35 -10.84 8.98
CA LEU A 228 -21.52 -11.03 7.54
C LEU A 228 -20.72 -12.22 6.98
N GLY A 229 -19.95 -12.93 7.81
CA GLY A 229 -19.11 -14.05 7.38
C GLY A 229 -17.93 -13.64 6.51
N ILE A 230 -17.52 -12.38 6.57
CA ILE A 230 -16.36 -11.86 5.85
C ILE A 230 -15.11 -12.29 6.59
N ASP A 231 -14.26 -13.04 5.89
CA ASP A 231 -13.02 -13.61 6.41
C ASP A 231 -11.92 -13.44 5.37
N TRP A 232 -10.84 -12.74 5.74
CA TRP A 232 -9.67 -12.56 4.90
C TRP A 232 -8.70 -13.72 5.13
N LYS A 233 -8.43 -14.49 4.08
CA LYS A 233 -7.45 -15.57 4.13
C LYS A 233 -6.11 -15.07 3.62
N THR A 234 -5.12 -15.07 4.49
CA THR A 234 -3.73 -14.78 4.13
C THR A 234 -3.14 -15.92 3.31
N GLU A 235 -2.07 -15.64 2.56
CA GLU A 235 -1.40 -16.66 1.74
C GLU A 235 -0.48 -17.57 2.57
N ILE A 236 0.08 -17.05 3.67
CA ILE A 236 0.81 -17.83 4.67
C ILE A 236 0.12 -17.71 6.04
N PRO A 237 0.38 -18.63 6.99
CA PRO A 237 -0.28 -18.59 8.30
C PRO A 237 -0.01 -17.28 9.04
N ASP A 238 -1.06 -16.71 9.63
CA ASP A 238 -0.97 -15.60 10.58
C ASP A 238 -0.33 -16.10 11.88
N THR A 239 0.87 -15.60 12.19
CA THR A 239 1.64 -15.94 13.38
C THR A 239 1.48 -14.95 14.52
N ASP A 240 0.72 -13.87 14.33
CA ASP A 240 0.46 -12.83 15.33
C ASP A 240 -1.01 -12.34 15.26
N PRO A 241 -1.96 -13.21 15.64
CA PRO A 241 -3.38 -12.94 15.42
C PRO A 241 -3.98 -11.99 16.49
N GLY A 242 -3.12 -11.37 17.31
CA GLY A 242 -3.50 -10.44 18.37
C GLY A 242 -4.27 -11.07 19.55
N PRO A 243 -4.74 -10.23 20.49
CA PRO A 243 -5.48 -10.70 21.67
C PRO A 243 -6.83 -11.32 21.27
N GLY A 244 -6.97 -12.64 21.45
CA GLY A 244 -8.19 -13.39 21.13
C GLY A 244 -8.19 -14.06 19.75
N GLY A 245 -7.12 -13.91 18.97
CA GLY A 245 -6.88 -14.71 17.79
C GLY A 245 -6.57 -16.16 18.13
N LYS A 246 -7.14 -17.12 17.41
CA LYS A 246 -6.66 -18.50 17.48
C LYS A 246 -5.37 -18.53 16.69
N GLY A 247 -4.24 -18.78 17.38
CA GLY A 247 -2.95 -19.02 16.75
C GLY A 247 -3.04 -20.10 15.66
N PRO A 248 -2.02 -20.18 14.78
CA PRO A 248 -2.07 -21.07 13.63
C PRO A 248 -2.33 -22.51 14.10
N ARG A 249 -3.35 -23.15 13.48
CA ARG A 249 -3.55 -24.59 13.57
C ARG A 249 -2.79 -25.28 12.47
#